data_AF-A0A4Y2J5D5-F1
#
_entry.id   AF-A0A4Y2J5D5-F1
#
_cell.length_a   1.000
_cell.length_b   1.000
_cell.length_c   1.000
_cell.angle_alpha   90.00
_cell.angle_beta   90.00
_cell.angle_gamma   90.00
#
_symmetry.space_group_name_H-M   'P 1'
#
loop_
_entity.id
_entity.type
_entity.pdbx_description
1 polymer ?
#
loop_
_entity_poly.entity_id
_entity_poly.type
_entity_poly.pdbx_seq_one_letter_code
_entity_poly.pdbx_strand_id
1 'polypeptide(L)'
;MYEANNAKRMFDPTTDRSYLGIKPILLRSFAEIFLFLYPQPEQYLVHHDPVQVHILLHEAHRLGNPFVEGIPMMAGKTYNVFINQRVTERLKAPYQTNCTDYLKLWKKNGGYGPLTGKACSEQCIVENMLETEGCVAQTISYPGNYTICEDEDTYPSDDINKKCSLQCKDACRASRCSATSAATWACGWGYPWWLSSTSPKPWWPWSPTRSGTRERRRPYTATNDICIPKNYFILGLFFS
;
A
#
# COMPACT_ATOMS: atom_id res chain seq x y z
N MET A 1 -30.54 -52.78 -3.51
CA MET A 1 -31.56 -52.14 -4.36
C MET A 1 -31.57 -50.67 -4.05
N TYR A 2 -31.41 -49.85 -5.09
CA TYR A 2 -31.31 -48.39 -5.03
C TYR A 2 -32.68 -47.78 -4.71
N GLU A 3 -32.75 -46.84 -3.78
CA GLU A 3 -33.77 -45.79 -3.80
C GLU A 3 -33.14 -44.45 -3.47
N ALA A 4 -33.11 -43.60 -4.49
CA ALA A 4 -32.68 -42.22 -4.46
C ALA A 4 -33.86 -41.34 -4.05
N ASN A 5 -33.73 -40.59 -2.97
CA ASN A 5 -34.65 -39.50 -2.64
C ASN A 5 -33.88 -38.17 -2.69
N ASN A 6 -33.96 -37.54 -3.86
CA ASN A 6 -33.48 -36.19 -4.13
C ASN A 6 -34.55 -35.19 -3.67
N ALA A 7 -34.42 -34.68 -2.46
CA ALA A 7 -35.23 -33.56 -1.96
C ALA A 7 -34.51 -32.24 -2.28
N LYS A 8 -35.12 -31.44 -3.16
CA LYS A 8 -34.85 -30.00 -3.33
C LYS A 8 -34.90 -29.31 -1.97
N ARG A 9 -33.74 -28.90 -1.42
CA ARG A 9 -33.70 -27.87 -0.38
C ARG A 9 -33.67 -26.51 -1.06
N MET A 10 -34.83 -25.87 -0.98
CA MET A 10 -35.07 -24.47 -1.23
C MET A 10 -34.16 -23.65 -0.29
N PHE A 11 -33.38 -22.74 -0.87
CA PHE A 11 -32.56 -21.78 -0.13
C PHE A 11 -33.51 -20.83 0.62
N ASP A 12 -33.53 -20.92 1.95
CA ASP A 12 -34.24 -19.98 2.82
C ASP A 12 -33.28 -18.84 3.20
N PRO A 13 -33.49 -17.60 2.73
CA PRO A 13 -32.61 -16.47 3.00
C PRO A 13 -32.85 -15.81 4.38
N THR A 14 -33.62 -16.43 5.28
CA THR A 14 -33.99 -15.78 6.56
C THR A 14 -33.19 -16.24 7.78
N THR A 15 -32.16 -17.05 7.61
CA THR A 15 -31.28 -17.49 8.73
C THR A 15 -29.86 -16.93 8.60
N ASP A 16 -29.72 -15.61 8.65
CA ASP A 16 -28.41 -14.97 8.88
C ASP A 16 -28.52 -13.95 10.02
N ARG A 17 -28.61 -14.50 11.24
CA ARG A 17 -28.38 -13.76 12.48
C ARG A 17 -26.90 -13.92 12.83
N SER A 18 -26.25 -12.78 13.08
CA SER A 18 -24.92 -12.60 13.68
C SER A 18 -23.71 -12.40 12.75
N TYR A 19 -23.85 -11.60 11.70
CA TYR A 19 -22.74 -10.70 11.34
C TYR A 19 -22.70 -9.56 12.35
N LEU A 20 -21.76 -9.64 13.29
CA LEU A 20 -21.33 -8.54 14.14
C LEU A 20 -21.18 -7.29 13.28
N GLY A 21 -22.08 -6.33 13.49
CA GLY A 21 -22.12 -5.05 12.79
C GLY A 21 -20.91 -4.20 13.17
N ILE A 22 -19.77 -4.48 12.55
CA ILE A 22 -18.64 -3.56 12.52
C ILE A 22 -19.03 -2.48 11.50
N LYS A 23 -19.70 -1.42 11.95
CA LYS A 23 -19.82 -0.20 11.14
C LYS A 23 -18.43 0.41 11.00
N PRO A 24 -17.85 0.51 9.79
CA PRO A 24 -16.60 1.22 9.62
C PRO A 24 -16.82 2.69 9.99
N ILE A 25 -16.11 3.16 11.02
CA ILE A 25 -16.06 4.58 11.36
C ILE A 25 -15.19 5.26 10.30
N LEU A 26 -15.83 5.97 9.37
CA LEU A 26 -15.17 6.63 8.25
C LEU A 26 -14.70 8.02 8.71
N LEU A 27 -13.52 8.09 9.33
CA LEU A 27 -12.86 9.35 9.68
C LEU A 27 -12.21 9.94 8.41
N ARG A 28 -12.78 11.02 7.87
CA ARG A 28 -12.33 11.65 6.63
C ARG A 28 -11.54 12.93 6.94
N SER A 29 -10.27 12.80 7.31
CA SER A 29 -9.34 13.94 7.30
C SER A 29 -8.68 14.04 5.93
N PHE A 30 -8.78 15.20 5.28
CA PHE A 30 -8.05 15.46 4.04
C PHE A 30 -6.75 16.18 4.38
N ALA A 31 -5.63 15.53 4.09
CA ALA A 31 -4.32 16.17 4.06
C ALA A 31 -3.80 16.05 2.62
N GLU A 32 -3.39 17.17 2.04
CA GLU A 32 -2.76 17.19 0.72
C GLU A 32 -1.25 17.38 0.91
N ILE A 33 -0.46 16.55 0.23
CA ILE A 33 1.00 16.62 0.24
C ILE A 33 1.44 16.81 -1.20
N PHE A 34 2.20 17.87 -1.45
CA PHE A 34 2.81 18.13 -2.75
C PHE A 34 4.29 17.77 -2.67
N LEU A 35 4.73 16.90 -3.57
CA LEU A 35 6.11 16.46 -3.65
C LEU A 35 6.66 16.74 -5.03
N PHE A 36 7.79 17.44 -5.08
CA PHE A 36 8.54 17.71 -6.29
C PHE A 36 9.84 16.90 -6.24
N LEU A 37 10.02 16.00 -7.21
CA LEU A 37 11.19 15.12 -7.30
C LEU A 37 11.98 15.46 -8.55
N TYR A 38 13.30 15.52 -8.39
CA TYR A 38 14.26 15.86 -9.44
C TYR A 38 15.29 14.74 -9.60
N PRO A 39 14.90 13.58 -10.16
CA PRO A 39 15.84 12.49 -10.37
C PRO A 39 16.94 12.94 -11.34
N GLN A 40 18.18 12.50 -11.10
CA GLN A 40 19.36 12.87 -11.88
C GLN A 40 19.70 11.72 -12.85
N PRO A 41 19.20 11.71 -14.10
CA PRO A 41 19.40 10.60 -15.04
C PRO A 41 20.88 10.29 -15.32
N GLU A 42 21.78 11.26 -15.13
CA GLU A 42 23.21 11.11 -15.35
C GLU A 42 23.90 10.21 -14.31
N GLN A 43 23.26 9.99 -13.15
CA GLN A 43 23.80 9.14 -12.08
C GLN A 43 23.47 7.65 -12.26
N TYR A 44 22.65 7.30 -13.25
CA TYR A 44 22.22 5.94 -13.51
C TYR A 44 23.28 5.20 -14.34
N LEU A 45 23.63 3.98 -13.93
CA LEU A 45 24.60 3.14 -14.63
C LEU A 45 24.09 2.67 -16.00
N VAL A 46 22.77 2.51 -16.15
CA VAL A 46 22.12 2.01 -17.37
C VAL A 46 21.28 3.12 -18.00
N HIS A 47 21.79 3.73 -19.07
CA HIS A 47 21.14 4.88 -19.73
C HIS A 47 19.89 4.54 -20.55
N HIS A 48 19.61 3.25 -20.78
CA HIS A 48 18.46 2.82 -21.59
C HIS A 48 17.19 2.59 -20.78
N ASP A 49 17.31 2.47 -19.46
CA ASP A 49 16.16 2.23 -18.61
C ASP A 49 15.45 3.54 -18.27
N PRO A 50 14.10 3.57 -18.33
CA PRO A 50 13.37 4.76 -17.95
C PRO A 50 13.60 5.03 -16.46
N VAL A 51 13.98 6.26 -16.14
CA VAL A 51 14.15 6.72 -14.76
C VAL A 51 12.83 6.58 -14.01
N GLN A 52 12.85 5.77 -12.95
CA GLN A 52 11.71 5.47 -12.11
C GLN A 52 11.98 5.89 -10.66
N VAL A 53 10.91 6.33 -10.00
CA VAL A 53 10.87 6.63 -8.58
C VAL A 53 9.88 5.68 -7.93
N HIS A 54 10.27 5.05 -6.83
CA HIS A 54 9.39 4.23 -6.03
C HIS A 54 8.94 5.02 -4.79
N ILE A 55 7.62 5.19 -4.63
CA ILE A 55 7.05 5.80 -3.43
C ILE A 55 6.33 4.74 -2.62
N LEU A 56 6.74 4.55 -1.36
CA LEU A 56 6.08 3.67 -0.41
C LEU A 56 5.33 4.47 0.65
N LEU A 57 4.06 4.14 0.84
CA LEU A 57 3.22 4.69 1.90
C LEU A 57 3.10 3.67 3.02
N HIS A 58 3.65 3.99 4.19
CA HIS A 58 3.65 3.11 5.34
C HIS A 58 3.25 3.86 6.62
N GLU A 59 2.95 3.12 7.69
CA GLU A 59 2.73 3.70 9.01
C GLU A 59 4.07 4.19 9.60
N ALA A 60 4.04 5.22 10.44
CA ALA A 60 5.23 5.84 11.04
C ALA A 60 6.21 4.85 11.70
N HIS A 61 5.69 3.75 12.24
CA HIS A 61 6.48 2.76 12.98
C HIS A 61 6.75 1.48 12.19
N ARG A 62 6.33 1.39 10.92
CA ARG A 62 6.59 0.23 10.08
C ARG A 62 7.51 0.65 8.95
N LEU A 63 8.67 0.00 8.85
CA LEU A 63 9.50 0.09 7.65
C LEU A 63 9.00 -0.92 6.62
N GLY A 64 9.13 -0.58 5.35
CA GLY A 64 8.87 -1.49 4.24
C GLY A 64 9.83 -1.22 3.10
N ASN A 65 9.95 -2.20 2.20
CA ASN A 65 10.83 -2.09 1.05
C ASN A 65 10.08 -1.41 -0.11
N PRO A 66 10.48 -0.20 -0.55
CA PRO A 66 9.81 0.53 -1.62
C PRO A 66 9.94 -0.15 -2.99
N PHE A 67 10.94 -0.99 -3.21
CA PHE A 67 11.12 -1.71 -4.47
C PHE A 67 10.15 -2.88 -4.60
N VAL A 68 9.71 -3.44 -3.47
CA VAL A 68 8.77 -4.57 -3.43
C VAL A 68 7.32 -4.09 -3.22
N GLU A 69 7.11 -3.17 -2.29
CA GLU A 69 5.78 -2.72 -1.85
C GLU A 69 5.41 -1.32 -2.40
N GLY A 70 6.36 -0.59 -2.99
CA GLY A 70 6.15 0.78 -3.44
C GLY A 70 5.47 0.89 -4.80
N ILE A 71 4.98 2.11 -5.07
CA ILE A 71 4.31 2.47 -6.32
C ILE A 71 5.38 3.03 -7.26
N PRO A 72 5.68 2.37 -8.40
CA PRO A 72 6.62 2.90 -9.38
C PRO A 72 5.99 4.09 -10.13
N MET A 73 6.77 5.14 -10.29
CA MET A 73 6.40 6.38 -10.98
C MET A 73 7.50 6.73 -11.98
N MET A 74 7.13 7.06 -13.21
CA MET A 74 8.09 7.49 -14.24
C MET A 74 8.45 8.96 -14.04
N ALA A 75 9.72 9.30 -14.24
CA ALA A 75 10.17 10.68 -14.27
C ALA A 75 9.46 11.51 -15.36
N GLY A 76 9.34 12.82 -15.13
CA GLY A 76 8.73 13.77 -16.09
C GLY A 76 7.20 13.73 -16.16
N LYS A 77 6.53 13.00 -15.27
CA LYS A 77 5.07 12.94 -15.18
C LYS A 77 4.55 13.48 -13.87
N THR A 78 3.32 14.00 -13.90
CA THR A 78 2.60 14.41 -12.70
C THR A 78 1.63 13.31 -12.28
N TYR A 79 1.65 12.95 -11.00
CA TYR A 79 0.82 11.90 -10.45
C TYR A 79 -0.10 12.47 -9.36
N ASN A 80 -1.39 12.20 -9.49
CA ASN A 80 -2.34 12.36 -8.40
C ASN A 80 -2.50 11.02 -7.70
N VAL A 81 -2.05 10.92 -6.44
CA VAL A 81 -2.11 9.70 -5.64
C VAL A 81 -3.20 9.84 -4.59
N PHE A 82 -4.24 9.04 -4.71
CA PHE A 82 -5.32 8.98 -3.74
C PHE A 82 -5.05 7.85 -2.74
N ILE A 83 -4.97 8.21 -1.45
CA ILE A 83 -4.64 7.27 -0.37
C ILE A 83 -5.91 6.93 0.40
N ASN A 84 -6.15 5.63 0.59
CA ASN A 84 -7.21 5.12 1.43
C ASN A 84 -6.63 4.21 2.51
N GLN A 85 -6.73 4.65 3.77
CA GLN A 85 -6.28 3.89 4.93
C GLN A 85 -7.43 3.04 5.49
N ARG A 86 -7.16 1.76 5.71
CA ARG A 86 -8.06 0.83 6.41
C ARG A 86 -7.38 0.32 7.67
N VAL A 87 -8.08 0.43 8.79
CA VAL A 87 -7.64 -0.13 10.07
C VAL A 87 -8.48 -1.36 10.37
N THR A 88 -7.82 -2.49 10.61
CA THR A 88 -8.48 -3.72 11.06
C THR A 88 -8.19 -3.92 12.54
N GLU A 89 -9.25 -4.04 13.34
CA GLU A 89 -9.16 -4.38 14.76
C GLU A 89 -9.62 -5.82 14.97
N ARG A 90 -8.73 -6.65 15.52
CA ARG A 90 -8.97 -8.04 15.88
C ARG A 90 -9.09 -8.16 17.40
N LEU A 91 -9.86 -9.14 17.84
CA LEU A 91 -10.05 -9.40 19.26
C LEU A 91 -9.00 -10.39 19.80
N LYS A 92 -8.61 -10.20 21.06
CA LYS A 92 -7.69 -11.09 21.78
C LYS A 92 -8.37 -12.42 22.11
N ALA A 93 -7.67 -13.37 22.71
CA ALA A 93 -8.32 -14.56 23.27
C ALA A 93 -9.50 -14.14 24.20
N PRO A 94 -10.64 -14.86 24.19
CA PRO A 94 -10.87 -16.21 23.65
C PRO A 94 -11.35 -16.27 22.19
N TYR A 95 -11.35 -15.15 21.45
CA TYR A 95 -11.80 -15.15 20.05
C TYR A 95 -10.81 -15.88 19.13
N GLN A 96 -11.32 -16.44 18.03
CA GLN A 96 -10.53 -17.23 17.07
C GLN A 96 -9.33 -16.47 16.51
N THR A 97 -9.42 -15.13 16.41
CA THR A 97 -8.32 -14.28 15.94
C THR A 97 -7.09 -14.33 16.82
N ASN A 98 -7.24 -14.59 18.12
CA ASN A 98 -6.16 -14.76 19.11
C ASN A 98 -4.96 -13.81 18.90
N CYS A 99 -5.25 -12.53 18.67
CA CYS A 99 -4.23 -11.58 18.19
C CYS A 99 -3.25 -11.15 19.30
N THR A 100 -2.09 -10.64 18.89
CA THR A 100 -1.09 -10.03 19.79
C THR A 100 -1.08 -8.50 19.64
N ASP A 101 -1.03 -7.80 20.77
CA ASP A 101 -0.97 -6.34 20.82
C ASP A 101 0.48 -5.86 20.83
N TYR A 102 1.09 -5.92 19.65
CA TYR A 102 2.50 -5.58 19.45
C TYR A 102 2.82 -4.13 19.85
N LEU A 103 1.89 -3.18 19.62
CA LEU A 103 2.12 -1.79 20.02
C LEU A 103 2.22 -1.66 21.55
N LYS A 104 1.39 -2.40 22.30
CA LYS A 104 1.51 -2.45 23.76
C LYS A 104 2.82 -3.10 24.20
N LEU A 105 3.25 -4.17 23.55
CA LEU A 105 4.53 -4.84 23.85
C LEU A 105 5.72 -3.93 23.56
N TRP A 106 5.74 -3.29 22.39
CA TRP A 106 6.76 -2.33 21.98
C TRP A 106 6.90 -1.18 22.98
N LYS A 107 5.78 -0.59 23.41
CA LYS A 107 5.79 0.45 24.46
C LYS A 107 6.31 -0.07 25.79
N LYS A 108 5.92 -1.28 26.20
CA LYS A 108 6.38 -1.91 27.44
C LYS A 108 7.89 -2.17 27.41
N ASN A 109 8.43 -2.49 26.24
CA ASN A 109 9.85 -2.77 26.03
C ASN A 109 10.68 -1.51 25.72
N GLY A 110 10.18 -0.31 26.07
CA GLY A 110 10.94 0.93 25.89
C GLY A 110 11.10 1.39 24.45
N GLY A 111 10.22 0.96 23.54
CA GLY A 111 10.29 1.32 22.12
C GLY A 111 11.10 0.34 21.26
N TYR A 112 11.29 -0.89 21.74
CA TYR A 112 12.01 -1.96 21.03
C TYR A 112 11.12 -3.16 20.72
N GLY A 113 11.43 -3.85 19.62
CA GLY A 113 10.79 -5.09 19.20
C GLY A 113 9.81 -4.94 18.03
N PRO A 114 9.11 -6.03 17.66
CA PRO A 114 8.32 -6.09 16.45
C PRO A 114 6.96 -5.43 16.68
N LEU A 115 6.50 -4.70 15.66
CA LEU A 115 5.21 -4.01 15.68
C LEU A 115 4.10 -4.74 14.92
N THR A 116 4.46 -5.79 14.20
CA THR A 116 3.52 -6.61 13.41
C THR A 116 3.86 -8.08 13.54
N GLY A 117 2.91 -8.95 13.20
CA GLY A 117 3.15 -10.40 13.14
C GLY A 117 4.25 -10.78 12.16
N LYS A 118 4.32 -10.12 10.99
CA LYS A 118 5.39 -10.33 10.00
C LYS A 118 6.76 -9.99 10.57
N ALA A 119 6.89 -8.81 11.20
CA ALA A 119 8.13 -8.39 11.84
C ALA A 119 8.53 -9.32 12.99
N CYS A 120 7.55 -9.88 13.72
CA CYS A 120 7.82 -10.90 14.74
C CYS A 120 8.40 -12.17 14.10
N SER A 121 7.81 -12.65 13.00
CA SER A 121 8.31 -13.84 12.31
C SER A 121 9.72 -13.63 11.77
N GLU A 122 9.99 -12.48 11.14
CA GLU A 122 11.32 -12.12 10.64
C GLU A 122 12.34 -12.04 11.77
N GLN A 123 12.00 -11.40 12.90
CA GLN A 123 12.87 -11.37 14.07
C GLN A 123 13.17 -12.79 14.59
N CYS A 124 12.14 -13.62 14.70
CA CYS A 124 12.28 -15.01 15.14
C CYS A 124 13.21 -15.80 14.21
N ILE A 125 13.08 -15.62 12.89
CA ILE A 125 13.96 -16.27 11.91
C ILE A 125 15.39 -15.80 12.11
N VAL A 126 15.64 -14.49 12.24
CA VAL A 126 16.97 -13.93 12.52
C VAL A 126 17.59 -14.55 13.77
N GLU A 127 16.84 -14.60 14.87
CA GLU A 127 17.31 -15.17 16.14
C GLU A 127 17.68 -16.65 16.00
N ASN A 128 16.86 -17.45 15.30
CA ASN A 128 17.15 -18.88 15.10
C ASN A 128 18.34 -19.08 14.15
N MET A 129 18.45 -18.30 13.08
CA MET A 129 19.58 -18.39 12.14
C MET A 129 20.90 -17.99 12.79
N LEU A 130 20.90 -16.96 13.63
CA LEU A 130 22.08 -16.59 14.40
C LEU A 130 22.50 -17.68 15.39
N GLU A 131 21.53 -18.41 15.95
CA GLU A 131 21.81 -19.54 16.85
C GLU A 131 22.35 -20.77 16.10
N THR A 132 21.83 -21.08 14.90
CA THR A 132 22.21 -22.29 14.16
C THR A 132 23.38 -22.09 13.21
N GLU A 133 23.38 -21.02 12.42
CA GLU A 133 24.36 -20.74 11.36
C GLU A 133 25.39 -19.67 11.77
N GLY A 134 25.09 -18.83 12.75
CA GLY A 134 25.95 -17.71 13.15
C GLY A 134 25.92 -16.51 12.19
N CYS A 135 25.07 -16.55 11.16
CA CYS A 135 24.84 -15.45 10.21
C CYS A 135 23.37 -15.41 9.78
N VAL A 136 22.95 -14.32 9.11
CA VAL A 136 21.59 -14.10 8.64
C VAL A 136 21.56 -14.08 7.11
N ALA A 137 20.59 -14.77 6.52
CA ALA A 137 20.37 -14.76 5.07
C ALA A 137 20.13 -13.34 4.54
N GLN A 138 20.72 -13.03 3.38
CA GLN A 138 20.56 -11.76 2.68
C GLN A 138 19.11 -11.43 2.33
N THR A 139 18.26 -12.46 2.21
CA THR A 139 16.84 -12.31 1.87
C THR A 139 15.97 -11.80 3.02
N ILE A 140 16.49 -11.74 4.25
CA ILE A 140 15.73 -11.29 5.42
C ILE A 140 15.92 -9.79 5.63
N SER A 141 14.81 -9.04 5.56
CA SER A 141 14.80 -7.57 5.64
C SER A 141 14.51 -7.04 7.05
N TYR A 142 15.06 -7.69 8.08
CA TYR A 142 14.85 -7.24 9.47
C TYR A 142 15.98 -6.30 9.92
N PRO A 143 15.72 -5.13 10.53
CA PRO A 143 16.80 -4.25 10.95
C PRO A 143 17.56 -4.83 12.16
N GLY A 144 18.89 -4.88 12.10
CA GLY A 144 19.72 -5.33 13.22
C GLY A 144 21.22 -5.24 12.95
N ASN A 145 22.01 -5.41 14.01
CA ASN A 145 23.47 -5.52 13.95
C ASN A 145 23.85 -7.00 13.99
N TYR A 146 23.87 -7.65 12.83
CA TYR A 146 24.21 -9.06 12.70
C TYR A 146 25.07 -9.29 11.46
N THR A 147 25.81 -10.40 11.45
CA THR A 147 26.61 -10.81 10.30
C THR A 147 25.70 -11.37 9.21
N ILE A 148 25.86 -10.90 7.98
CA ILE A 148 25.14 -11.39 6.81
C ILE A 148 25.93 -12.56 6.22
N CYS A 149 25.27 -13.65 5.84
CA CYS A 149 25.93 -14.80 5.22
C CYS A 149 26.51 -14.43 3.84
N GLU A 150 27.73 -14.88 3.54
CA GLU A 150 28.39 -14.65 2.24
C GLU A 150 27.66 -15.39 1.11
N ASP A 151 27.19 -16.60 1.38
CA ASP A 151 26.50 -17.44 0.42
C ASP A 151 25.07 -16.93 0.18
N GLU A 152 24.80 -16.49 -1.06
CA GLU A 152 23.48 -16.05 -1.52
C GLU A 152 22.42 -17.16 -1.45
N ASP A 153 22.86 -18.42 -1.46
CA ASP A 153 22.01 -19.61 -1.36
C ASP A 153 21.64 -19.98 0.08
N THR A 154 22.03 -19.17 1.07
CA THR A 154 21.63 -19.40 2.47
C THR A 154 20.19 -18.95 2.68
N TYR A 155 19.31 -19.88 3.06
CA TYR A 155 17.91 -19.60 3.37
C TYR A 155 17.50 -20.20 4.72
N PRO A 156 16.54 -19.60 5.43
CA PRO A 156 15.98 -20.20 6.63
C PRO A 156 15.29 -21.52 6.30
N SER A 157 15.58 -22.57 7.07
CA SER A 157 14.95 -23.88 6.89
C SER A 157 13.44 -23.81 7.07
N ASP A 158 12.71 -24.71 6.40
CA ASP A 158 11.25 -24.79 6.50
C ASP A 158 10.76 -25.01 7.94
N ASP A 159 11.55 -25.72 8.76
CA ASP A 159 11.26 -25.94 10.17
C ASP A 159 11.35 -24.65 10.99
N ILE A 160 12.35 -23.80 10.73
CA ILE A 160 12.46 -22.47 11.35
C ILE A 160 11.28 -21.60 10.93
N ASN A 161 10.97 -21.55 9.63
CA ASN A 161 9.84 -20.78 9.11
C ASN A 161 8.52 -21.21 9.75
N LYS A 162 8.29 -22.52 9.86
CA LYS A 162 7.09 -23.09 10.48
C LYS A 162 7.03 -22.76 11.97
N LYS A 163 8.13 -22.95 12.71
CA LYS A 163 8.23 -22.60 14.14
C LYS A 163 7.89 -21.13 14.39
N CYS A 164 8.49 -20.22 13.63
CA CYS A 164 8.25 -18.78 13.77
C CYS A 164 6.82 -18.38 13.38
N SER A 165 6.23 -19.02 12.36
CA SER A 165 4.83 -18.79 11.98
C SER A 165 3.83 -19.20 13.07
N LEU A 166 4.14 -20.24 13.86
CA LEU A 166 3.30 -20.70 14.97
C LEU A 166 3.45 -19.81 16.22
N GLN A 167 4.66 -19.30 16.46
CA GLN A 167 4.96 -18.43 17.59
C GLN A 167 4.38 -17.02 17.40
N CYS A 168 4.48 -16.48 16.19
CA CYS A 168 4.10 -15.11 15.88
C CYS A 168 2.66 -15.03 15.37
N LYS A 169 1.79 -14.43 16.17
CA LYS A 169 0.38 -14.24 15.83
C LYS A 169 0.14 -12.93 15.09
N ASP A 170 -1.01 -12.82 14.44
CA ASP A 170 -1.46 -11.58 13.82
C ASP A 170 -1.58 -10.42 14.83
N ALA A 171 -1.33 -9.20 14.35
CA ALA A 171 -1.49 -7.99 15.16
C ALA A 171 -2.97 -7.70 15.46
N CYS A 172 -3.25 -7.31 16.70
CA CYS A 172 -4.61 -6.91 17.10
C CYS A 172 -5.10 -5.66 16.38
N ARG A 173 -4.20 -4.76 16.01
CA ARG A 173 -4.50 -3.59 15.21
C ARG A 173 -3.59 -3.58 14.00
N ALA A 174 -4.17 -3.60 12.81
CA ALA A 174 -3.43 -3.62 11.56
C ALA A 174 -3.77 -2.41 10.67
N SER A 175 -2.72 -1.64 10.40
CA SER A 175 -2.49 -0.67 9.34
C SER A 175 -2.52 -1.22 7.90
N ARG A 176 -3.46 -0.87 7.02
CA ARG A 176 -3.26 -1.07 5.57
C ARG A 176 -3.63 0.20 4.80
N CYS A 177 -2.63 0.76 4.13
CA CYS A 177 -2.83 1.80 3.13
C CYS A 177 -3.02 1.14 1.76
N SER A 178 -3.98 1.66 1.01
CA SER A 178 -4.17 1.35 -0.41
C SER A 178 -4.08 2.66 -1.17
N ALA A 179 -3.42 2.64 -2.32
CA ALA A 179 -3.25 3.82 -3.15
C ALA A 179 -3.80 3.56 -4.54
N THR A 180 -4.40 4.59 -5.12
CA THR A 180 -4.78 4.61 -6.53
C THR A 180 -4.15 5.84 -7.15
N SER A 181 -3.37 5.64 -8.21
CA SER A 181 -2.70 6.73 -8.90
C SER A 181 -3.34 6.98 -10.26
N ALA A 182 -3.44 8.26 -10.63
CA ALA A 182 -3.76 8.70 -11.98
C ALA A 182 -2.58 9.54 -12.49
N ALA A 183 -1.97 9.11 -13.59
CA ALA A 183 -0.92 9.85 -14.25
C ALA A 183 -1.55 10.84 -15.23
N THR A 184 -1.16 12.10 -15.14
CA THR A 184 -1.39 13.06 -16.21
C THR A 184 -0.06 13.32 -16.91
N TRP A 185 -0.09 13.20 -18.24
CA TRP A 185 1.01 13.72 -19.02
C TRP A 185 0.99 15.23 -18.87
N ALA A 186 2.14 15.82 -18.53
CA ALA A 186 2.35 17.22 -18.81
C ALA A 186 2.34 17.34 -20.34
N CYS A 187 1.15 17.47 -20.93
CA CYS A 187 1.01 17.85 -22.32
C CYS A 187 1.82 19.14 -22.43
N GLY A 188 2.92 19.06 -23.19
CA GLY A 188 3.87 20.15 -23.32
C GLY A 188 3.08 21.43 -23.50
N TRP A 189 3.41 22.44 -22.70
CA TRP A 189 3.09 23.80 -23.04
C TRP A 189 3.47 23.95 -24.50
N GLY A 190 2.45 23.98 -25.37
CA GLY A 190 2.65 24.16 -26.78
C GLY A 190 3.36 25.48 -26.90
N TYR A 191 4.67 25.45 -27.14
CA TYR A 191 5.29 26.55 -27.84
C TYR A 191 4.43 26.75 -29.08
N PRO A 192 3.81 27.92 -29.26
CA PRO A 192 2.98 28.16 -30.42
C PRO A 192 3.88 28.01 -31.65
N TRP A 193 3.73 26.91 -32.38
CA TRP A 193 4.36 26.72 -33.71
C TRP A 193 3.74 27.63 -34.78
N TRP A 194 3.01 28.69 -34.39
CA TRP A 194 2.44 29.69 -35.27
C TRP A 194 3.30 30.95 -35.25
N LEU A 195 4.56 30.86 -35.67
CA LEU A 195 5.29 31.99 -36.23
C LEU A 195 6.01 31.50 -37.48
N SER A 196 5.63 32.10 -38.61
CA SER A 196 6.20 31.99 -39.96
C SER A 196 5.80 30.79 -40.84
N SER A 197 4.59 30.84 -41.41
CA SER A 197 4.47 30.81 -42.88
C SER A 197 3.15 31.42 -43.31
N THR A 198 3.21 32.67 -43.74
CA THR A 198 2.18 33.31 -44.53
C THR A 198 2.01 32.54 -45.85
N SER A 199 0.95 31.75 -45.95
CA SER A 199 0.36 31.34 -47.23
C SER A 199 -1.16 31.36 -47.08
N PRO A 200 -1.89 32.14 -47.90
CA PRO A 200 -3.33 32.29 -47.77
C PRO A 200 -4.04 31.01 -48.25
N LYS A 201 -4.91 30.44 -47.41
CA LYS A 201 -5.85 29.39 -47.85
C LYS A 201 -7.25 29.95 -48.07
N PRO A 202 -8.01 29.39 -49.03
CA PRO A 202 -9.26 29.96 -49.52
C PRO A 202 -10.46 29.57 -48.65
N TRP A 203 -11.48 30.42 -48.74
CA TRP A 203 -12.76 30.34 -48.08
C TRP A 203 -13.60 29.14 -48.54
N TRP A 204 -14.17 28.39 -47.59
CA TRP A 204 -15.39 27.61 -47.78
C TRP A 204 -16.31 27.74 -46.55
N PRO A 205 -17.64 27.77 -46.74
CA PRO A 205 -18.59 28.18 -45.72
C PRO A 205 -19.09 27.01 -44.85
N TRP A 206 -19.47 27.39 -43.63
CA TRP A 206 -20.07 26.56 -42.59
C TRP A 206 -21.52 26.18 -42.87
N SER A 207 -21.93 25.02 -42.37
CA SER A 207 -23.32 24.65 -42.08
C SER A 207 -23.44 24.15 -40.64
N PRO A 208 -24.44 24.57 -39.84
CA PRO A 208 -24.59 24.15 -38.44
C PRO A 208 -25.76 23.17 -38.22
N THR A 209 -25.58 22.19 -37.33
CA THR A 209 -26.62 21.43 -36.57
C THR A 209 -25.88 20.47 -35.63
N ARG A 210 -26.27 20.10 -34.39
CA ARG A 210 -27.51 20.23 -33.59
C ARG A 210 -27.19 19.87 -32.12
N SER A 211 -27.87 20.54 -31.19
CA SER A 211 -28.34 20.11 -29.84
C SER A 211 -27.49 19.18 -28.96
N GLY A 212 -26.91 19.74 -27.87
CA GLY A 212 -26.41 18.99 -26.72
C GLY A 212 -27.38 19.07 -25.51
N THR A 213 -27.68 17.92 -24.92
CA THR A 213 -28.46 17.77 -23.68
C THR A 213 -27.57 18.01 -22.44
N ARG A 214 -28.13 18.73 -21.47
CA ARG A 214 -27.46 19.27 -20.28
C ARG A 214 -27.59 18.30 -19.10
N GLU A 215 -26.49 17.67 -18.72
CA GLU A 215 -26.44 16.74 -17.58
C GLU A 215 -26.28 17.52 -16.26
N ARG A 216 -27.28 17.37 -15.36
CA ARG A 216 -27.31 18.02 -14.04
C ARG A 216 -26.47 17.24 -13.03
N ARG A 217 -25.35 17.81 -12.57
CA ARG A 217 -24.66 17.36 -11.35
C ARG A 217 -25.46 17.82 -10.12
N ARG A 218 -25.75 16.90 -9.20
CA ARG A 218 -26.27 17.22 -7.85
C ARG A 218 -25.11 17.46 -6.88
N PRO A 219 -25.28 18.35 -5.88
CA PRO A 219 -24.28 18.63 -4.86
C PRO A 219 -24.31 17.56 -3.75
N TYR A 220 -23.13 17.17 -3.27
CA TYR A 220 -22.99 16.37 -2.06
C TYR A 220 -23.09 17.28 -0.83
N THR A 221 -23.98 16.89 0.09
CA THR A 221 -24.19 17.49 1.40
C THR A 221 -23.04 17.17 2.35
N ALA A 222 -22.54 18.21 3.03
CA ALA A 222 -21.55 18.13 4.09
C ALA A 222 -22.19 17.70 5.41
N THR A 223 -21.51 16.83 6.17
CA THR A 223 -21.80 16.62 7.59
C THR A 223 -20.50 16.36 8.37
N ASN A 224 -20.24 17.32 9.25
CA ASN A 224 -19.59 17.32 10.56
C ASN A 224 -18.28 16.54 10.77
N ASP A 225 -17.22 17.34 10.93
CA ASP A 225 -15.91 17.02 11.50
C ASP A 225 -15.99 16.70 13.00
N ILE A 226 -15.06 15.85 13.48
CA ILE A 226 -14.14 16.11 14.61
C ILE A 226 -13.33 14.84 14.97
N CYS A 227 -12.07 15.08 15.35
CA CYS A 227 -11.05 14.21 15.97
C CYS A 227 -10.04 13.50 15.05
N ILE A 228 -8.96 14.26 14.81
CA ILE A 228 -7.60 13.83 14.49
C ILE A 228 -7.02 12.97 15.64
N PRO A 229 -6.17 11.97 15.30
CA PRO A 229 -4.83 11.94 15.88
C PRO A 229 -3.81 12.12 14.76
N LYS A 230 -2.84 13.01 14.98
CA LYS A 230 -1.75 13.33 14.05
C LYS A 230 -0.85 12.11 13.93
N ASN A 231 -1.22 11.16 13.08
CA ASN A 231 -0.28 10.15 12.61
C ASN A 231 0.50 10.80 11.47
N TYR A 232 1.70 11.27 11.79
CA TYR A 232 2.64 11.73 10.78
C TYR A 232 2.95 10.54 9.85
N PHE A 233 2.69 10.69 8.56
CA PHE A 233 3.24 9.78 7.56
C PHE A 233 4.68 10.20 7.30
N ILE A 234 5.61 9.28 7.41
CA ILE A 234 6.98 9.49 6.95
C ILE A 234 7.02 8.97 5.52
N LEU A 235 7.38 9.85 4.59
CA LEU A 235 7.61 9.47 3.20
C LEU A 235 9.07 9.03 3.08
N GLY A 236 9.31 7.73 2.91
CA GLY A 236 10.62 7.22 2.51
C GLY A 236 10.78 7.38 1.00
N LEU A 237 11.79 8.14 0.56
CA LEU A 237 12.17 8.25 -0.84
C LEU A 237 13.43 7.44 -1.09
N PHE A 238 13.36 6.55 -2.08
CA PHE A 238 14.49 5.73 -2.50
C PHE A 238 14.62 5.80 -4.02
N PHE A 239 15.86 5.93 -4.47
CA PHE A 239 16.24 5.96 -5.87
C PHE A 239 17.01 4.66 -6.13
N SER A 240 16.56 3.88 -7.10
CA SER A 240 17.32 2.79 -7.73
C SER A 240 17.85 3.26 -9.06
#